data_AF-A0A9D9SDB4-F1
#
_entry.id   AF-A0A9D9SDB4-F1
#
_cell.length_a   1.000
_cell.length_b   1.000
_cell.length_c   1.000
_cell.angle_alpha   90.00
_cell.angle_beta   90.00
_cell.angle_gamma   90.00
#
_symmetry.space_group_name_H-M   'P 1'
#
loop_
_entity.id
_entity.type
_entity.pdbx_description
1 polymer ?
#
loop_
_entity_poly.entity_id
_entity_poly.type
_entity_poly.pdbx_seq_one_letter_code
_entity_poly.pdbx_strand_id
1 'polypeptide(L)'
;MNEEFRKRLERAFDYASMAEIARRIGVPHATVRNYFGGRLPAPDVLIKIANQTDVSLNWLLTGKGEMLVGVSPNLDLGLIFEERINEIIDRRFGGQTVEAAQDLGVVDSSPAFDVRKAVRTGDAPQQIMNDWFAFEGREYPSDYGVAFFQGWSSFTPSEKVEAIRDAKKVLDRSLKSK
;
A
#
# COMPACT_ATOMS: atom_id res chain seq x y z
N MET A 1 -10.49 34.15 26.91
CA MET A 1 -10.52 33.17 25.80
C MET A 1 -9.27 33.26 24.92
N ASN A 2 -8.86 34.47 24.52
CA ASN A 2 -7.74 34.68 23.58
C ASN A 2 -6.34 34.36 24.13
N GLU A 3 -6.10 34.56 25.43
CA GLU A 3 -4.81 34.28 26.07
C GLU A 3 -4.51 32.77 26.16
N GLU A 4 -5.54 31.95 26.37
CA GLU A 4 -5.41 30.50 26.44
C GLU A 4 -5.12 29.88 25.06
N PHE A 5 -5.68 30.46 23.99
CA PHE A 5 -5.33 30.08 22.62
C PHE A 5 -3.86 30.42 22.32
N ARG A 6 -3.39 31.61 22.70
CA ARG A 6 -1.98 32.03 22.52
C ARG A 6 -1.02 31.02 23.16
N LYS A 7 -1.24 30.66 24.43
CA LYS A 7 -0.40 29.68 25.15
C LYS A 7 -0.36 28.32 24.47
N ARG A 8 -1.51 27.85 23.94
CA ARG A 8 -1.58 26.58 23.20
C ARG A 8 -0.87 26.67 21.85
N LEU A 9 -0.96 27.80 21.16
CA LEU A 9 -0.23 28.05 19.92
C LEU A 9 1.28 28.08 20.15
N GLU A 10 1.74 28.75 21.21
CA GLU A 10 3.16 28.73 21.62
C GLU A 10 3.64 27.30 21.89
N ARG A 11 2.86 26.53 22.65
CA ARG A 11 3.18 25.15 22.98
C ARG A 11 3.17 24.23 21.76
N ALA A 12 2.26 24.43 20.81
CA ALA A 12 2.20 23.64 19.58
C ALA A 12 3.46 23.79 18.72
N PHE A 13 4.11 24.95 18.78
CA PHE A 13 5.36 25.23 18.04
C PHE A 13 6.61 25.15 18.91
N ASP A 14 6.55 24.49 20.06
CA ASP A 14 7.67 24.37 21.01
C ASP A 14 8.35 25.72 21.32
N TYR A 15 7.53 26.73 21.58
CA TYR A 15 7.97 28.10 21.90
C TYR A 15 8.84 28.77 20.82
N ALA A 16 8.72 28.35 19.56
CA ALA A 16 9.41 28.99 18.44
C ALA A 16 9.03 30.48 18.28
N SER A 17 9.95 31.25 17.70
CA SER A 17 9.71 32.68 17.42
C SER A 17 8.57 32.90 16.43
N MET A 18 7.89 34.05 16.50
CA MET A 18 6.80 34.39 15.55
C MET A 18 7.25 34.36 14.08
N ALA A 19 8.50 34.75 13.81
CA ALA A 19 9.10 34.67 12.48
C ALA A 19 9.27 33.23 12.01
N GLU A 20 9.68 32.33 12.91
CA GLU A 20 9.80 30.92 12.62
C GLU A 20 8.43 30.28 12.34
N ILE A 21 7.44 30.57 13.19
CA ILE A 21 6.06 30.11 13.00
C ILE A 21 5.51 30.57 11.66
N ALA A 22 5.71 31.85 11.31
CA ALA A 22 5.29 32.43 10.04
C ALA A 22 5.88 31.70 8.83
N ARG A 23 7.19 31.37 8.89
CA ARG A 23 7.87 30.59 7.85
C ARG A 23 7.31 29.17 7.75
N ARG A 24 7.14 28.46 8.87
CA ARG A 24 6.66 27.06 8.89
C ARG A 24 5.26 26.91 8.30
N ILE A 25 4.34 27.82 8.64
CA ILE A 25 2.96 27.75 8.15
C ILE A 25 2.72 28.54 6.85
N GLY A 26 3.74 29.23 6.34
CA GLY A 26 3.70 29.99 5.09
C GLY A 26 2.72 31.18 5.12
N VAL A 27 2.72 31.98 6.19
CA VAL A 27 1.88 33.18 6.32
C VAL A 27 2.73 34.42 6.66
N PRO A 28 2.25 35.64 6.38
CA PRO A 28 2.98 36.85 6.75
C PRO A 28 3.20 36.97 8.27
N HIS A 29 4.33 37.52 8.68
CA HIS A 29 4.66 37.74 10.10
C HIS A 29 3.59 38.58 10.83
N ALA A 30 3.02 39.58 10.16
CA ALA A 30 1.92 40.38 10.70
C ALA A 30 0.68 39.54 11.05
N THR A 31 0.42 38.49 10.27
CA THR A 31 -0.69 37.56 10.50
C THR A 31 -0.46 36.75 11.77
N VAL A 32 0.75 36.20 11.96
CA VAL A 32 1.12 35.52 13.21
C VAL A 32 1.04 36.47 14.40
N ARG A 33 1.57 37.69 14.29
CA ARG A 33 1.45 38.72 15.34
C ARG A 33 0.00 38.97 15.75
N ASN A 34 -0.94 39.00 14.80
CA ASN A 34 -2.36 39.15 15.10
C ASN A 34 -2.91 37.96 15.92
N TYR A 35 -2.42 36.75 15.68
CA TYR A 35 -2.82 35.57 16.45
C TYR A 35 -2.38 35.67 17.91
N PHE A 36 -1.15 36.13 18.14
CA PHE A 36 -0.64 36.41 19.48
C PHE A 36 -1.33 37.61 20.13
N GLY A 37 -1.87 38.54 19.34
CA GLY A 37 -2.76 39.62 19.76
C GLY A 37 -4.20 39.17 20.04
N GLY A 38 -4.51 37.88 19.89
CA GLY A 38 -5.80 37.29 20.24
C GLY A 38 -6.79 37.13 19.09
N ARG A 39 -6.39 37.39 17.84
CA ARG A 39 -7.20 37.06 16.66
C ARG A 39 -7.14 35.56 16.40
N LEU A 40 -8.28 34.91 16.20
CA LEU A 40 -8.27 33.49 15.81
C LEU A 40 -7.86 33.35 14.33
N PRO A 41 -7.03 32.34 14.00
CA PRO A 41 -6.73 32.01 12.60
C PRO A 41 -7.97 31.53 11.86
N ALA A 42 -7.96 31.72 10.54
CA ALA A 42 -8.98 31.16 9.67
C ALA A 42 -8.84 29.62 9.56
N PRO A 43 -9.91 28.88 9.20
CA PRO A 43 -9.90 27.41 9.16
C PRO A 43 -8.77 26.81 8.33
N ASP A 44 -8.44 27.41 7.20
CA ASP A 44 -7.33 27.01 6.33
C ASP A 44 -5.97 27.10 7.04
N VAL A 45 -5.74 28.16 7.82
CA VAL A 45 -4.52 28.33 8.61
C VAL A 45 -4.49 27.37 9.79
N LEU A 46 -5.63 27.09 10.42
CA LEU A 46 -5.74 26.10 11.48
C LEU A 46 -5.33 24.71 10.98
N ILE A 47 -5.79 24.30 9.81
CA ILE A 47 -5.40 23.03 9.17
C ILE A 47 -3.90 23.00 8.92
N LYS A 48 -3.31 24.09 8.41
CA LYS A 48 -1.85 24.19 8.22
C LYS A 48 -1.08 24.02 9.53
N ILE A 49 -1.56 24.64 10.62
CA ILE A 49 -0.93 24.51 11.94
C ILE A 49 -0.99 23.05 12.41
N ALA A 50 -2.14 22.40 12.30
CA ALA A 50 -2.30 21.00 12.68
C ALA A 50 -1.36 20.09 11.88
N ASN A 51 -1.29 20.25 10.56
CA ASN A 51 -0.43 19.44 9.70
C ASN A 51 1.08 19.68 9.91
N GLN A 52 1.47 20.83 10.48
CA GLN A 52 2.87 21.15 10.75
C GLN A 52 3.34 20.73 12.15
N THR A 53 2.40 20.51 13.07
CA THR A 53 2.70 20.27 14.49
C THR A 53 2.13 18.96 15.02
N ASP A 54 1.36 18.24 14.20
CA ASP A 54 0.58 17.04 14.58
C ASP A 54 -0.35 17.27 15.78
N VAL A 55 -0.73 18.53 16.01
CA VAL A 55 -1.59 18.94 17.13
C VAL A 55 -3.06 18.87 16.74
N SER A 56 -3.86 18.38 17.68
CA SER A 56 -5.32 18.32 17.58
C SER A 56 -5.93 19.70 17.50
N LEU A 57 -6.73 19.94 16.45
CA LEU A 57 -7.51 21.18 16.30
C LEU A 57 -8.46 21.41 17.48
N ASN A 58 -9.07 20.33 17.99
CA ASN A 58 -9.95 20.42 19.15
C ASN A 58 -9.19 20.90 20.39
N TRP A 59 -8.00 20.34 20.65
CA TRP A 59 -7.15 20.79 21.74
C TRP A 59 -6.67 22.22 21.53
N LEU A 60 -6.20 22.57 20.33
CA LEU A 60 -5.69 23.91 20.02
C LEU A 60 -6.73 25.00 20.29
N LEU A 61 -7.98 24.77 19.85
CA LEU A 61 -9.05 25.75 19.99
C LEU A 61 -9.64 25.77 21.41
N THR A 62 -9.94 24.59 21.98
CA THR A 62 -10.74 24.49 23.21
C THR A 62 -9.94 24.19 24.46
N GLY A 63 -8.71 23.69 24.32
CA GLY A 63 -7.89 23.15 25.41
C GLY A 63 -8.37 21.80 25.94
N LYS A 64 -9.33 21.15 25.29
CA LYS A 64 -9.90 19.86 25.70
C LYS A 64 -9.39 18.72 24.82
N GLY A 65 -9.27 17.53 25.40
CA GLY A 65 -8.79 16.32 24.71
C GLY A 65 -7.27 16.25 24.63
N GLU A 66 -6.76 15.32 23.82
CA GLU A 66 -5.33 15.10 23.66
C GLU A 66 -4.70 16.16 22.75
N MET A 67 -3.51 16.64 23.13
CA MET A 67 -2.77 17.66 22.39
C MET A 67 -2.29 17.14 21.05
N LEU A 68 -1.69 15.96 21.02
CA LEU A 68 -1.20 15.34 19.81
C LEU A 68 -2.34 14.52 19.23
N VAL A 69 -2.68 14.74 17.95
CA VAL A 69 -3.47 13.74 17.23
C VAL A 69 -2.51 12.59 17.08
N GLY A 70 -2.85 11.46 17.73
CA GLY A 70 -1.97 10.33 17.88
C GLY A 70 -0.99 10.22 16.71
N VAL A 71 0.29 10.42 17.05
CA VAL A 71 1.27 9.47 16.58
C VAL A 71 0.73 8.14 17.12
N SER A 72 -0.23 7.52 16.42
CA SER A 72 0.07 6.15 16.03
C SER A 72 1.49 6.30 15.54
N PRO A 73 2.48 5.64 16.16
CA PRO A 73 3.70 5.43 15.44
C PRO A 73 3.28 5.02 14.02
N ASN A 74 4.21 4.97 13.10
CA ASN A 74 4.10 3.82 12.23
C ASN A 74 4.21 2.61 13.18
N LEU A 75 3.14 2.30 13.92
CA LEU A 75 2.90 1.09 14.65
C LEU A 75 2.68 0.26 13.44
N ASP A 76 3.80 -0.24 12.94
CA ASP A 76 3.78 -1.17 11.87
C ASP A 76 2.97 -2.29 12.48
N LEU A 77 1.69 -2.27 12.18
CA LEU A 77 0.75 -3.23 12.70
C LEU A 77 1.29 -4.59 12.28
N GLY A 78 1.99 -4.67 11.13
CA GLY A 78 2.85 -5.79 10.77
C GLY A 78 3.78 -6.20 11.90
N LEU A 79 4.69 -5.34 12.37
CA LEU A 79 5.63 -5.68 13.47
C LEU A 79 4.92 -6.09 14.78
N ILE A 80 3.85 -5.39 15.17
CA ILE A 80 3.12 -5.73 16.40
C ILE A 80 2.32 -7.03 16.25
N PHE A 81 1.72 -7.24 15.08
CA PHE A 81 1.04 -8.49 14.77
C PHE A 81 2.04 -9.63 14.69
N GLU A 82 3.24 -9.44 14.12
CA GLU A 82 4.29 -10.46 14.05
C GLU A 82 4.73 -10.91 15.46
N GLU A 83 5.03 -9.98 16.36
CA GLU A 83 5.39 -10.33 17.74
C GLU A 83 4.26 -11.10 18.45
N ARG A 84 3.01 -10.68 18.26
CA ARG A 84 1.83 -11.32 18.87
C ARG A 84 1.49 -12.68 18.23
N ILE A 85 1.69 -12.82 16.92
CA ILE A 85 1.49 -14.06 16.18
C ILE A 85 2.51 -15.10 16.64
N ASN A 86 3.79 -14.73 16.75
CA ASN A 86 4.84 -15.62 17.23
C ASN A 86 4.57 -16.09 18.68
N GLU A 87 4.16 -15.18 19.56
CA GLU A 87 3.78 -15.54 20.94
C GLU A 87 2.57 -16.50 20.99
N ILE A 88 1.58 -16.32 20.10
CA ILE A 88 0.40 -17.20 20.00
C ILE A 88 0.77 -18.57 19.42
N ILE A 89 1.67 -18.61 18.42
CA ILE A 89 2.17 -19.86 17.84
C ILE A 89 2.95 -20.65 18.89
N ASP A 90 3.89 -20.03 19.60
CA ASP A 90 4.69 -20.68 20.64
C ASP A 90 3.83 -21.22 21.79
N ARG A 91 2.77 -20.50 22.18
CA ARG A 91 1.81 -20.99 23.18
C ARG A 91 0.93 -22.13 22.68
N ARG A 92 0.63 -22.20 21.38
CA ARG A 92 -0.23 -23.26 20.80
C ARG A 92 0.55 -24.51 20.40
N PHE A 93 1.84 -24.41 20.11
CA PHE A 93 2.66 -25.49 19.55
C PHE A 93 3.76 -26.02 20.48
N GLY A 94 3.63 -25.83 21.80
CA GLY A 94 4.55 -26.37 22.82
C GLY A 94 4.72 -27.90 22.76
N GLY A 95 5.50 -28.39 21.79
CA GLY A 95 5.85 -29.79 21.61
C GLY A 95 5.55 -30.43 20.25
N GLN A 96 5.23 -29.70 19.18
CA GLN A 96 5.19 -30.30 17.83
C GLN A 96 6.12 -29.56 16.87
N THR A 97 7.18 -30.25 16.47
CA THR A 97 8.15 -29.84 15.46
C THR A 97 7.45 -29.42 14.18
N VAL A 98 7.74 -28.19 13.77
CA VAL A 98 7.25 -27.55 12.55
C VAL A 98 7.96 -28.18 11.34
N GLU A 99 7.49 -29.33 10.87
CA GLU A 99 7.89 -29.86 9.55
C GLU A 99 7.02 -29.31 8.40
N ALA A 100 6.02 -28.48 8.69
CA ALA A 100 5.02 -28.02 7.72
C ALA A 100 5.05 -26.52 7.39
N ALA A 101 6.08 -25.75 7.78
CA ALA A 101 6.11 -24.29 7.56
C ALA A 101 7.30 -23.81 6.69
N GLN A 102 7.64 -24.53 5.64
CA GLN A 102 8.60 -24.05 4.63
C GLN A 102 7.93 -23.20 3.52
N ASP A 103 6.64 -22.87 3.61
CA ASP A 103 5.89 -22.28 2.49
C ASP A 103 5.08 -21.04 2.88
N LEU A 104 5.73 -20.01 3.43
CA LEU A 104 5.15 -18.67 3.53
C LEU A 104 6.05 -17.67 2.82
N GLY A 105 5.80 -17.55 1.51
CA GLY A 105 6.45 -16.61 0.63
C GLY A 105 6.00 -15.15 0.88
N VAL A 106 6.96 -14.26 0.63
CA VAL A 106 6.87 -12.80 0.53
C VAL A 106 5.55 -12.32 -0.10
N VAL A 107 4.80 -11.49 0.63
CA VAL A 107 3.61 -10.78 0.12
C VAL A 107 4.08 -9.57 -0.70
N ASP A 108 4.52 -9.82 -1.94
CA ASP A 108 4.38 -8.85 -3.04
C ASP A 108 4.51 -9.54 -4.41
N SER A 109 3.67 -10.55 -4.65
CA SER A 109 3.47 -11.08 -5.98
C SER A 109 2.06 -11.66 -6.03
N SER A 110 1.16 -11.03 -6.77
CA SER A 110 0.04 -11.80 -7.33
C SER A 110 0.67 -13.04 -7.97
N PRO A 111 0.25 -14.27 -7.61
CA PRO A 111 0.94 -15.46 -8.07
C PRO A 111 1.07 -15.39 -9.58
N ALA A 112 2.28 -15.51 -10.13
CA ALA A 112 2.39 -15.56 -11.59
C ALA A 112 1.78 -16.90 -12.05
N PHE A 113 1.05 -16.91 -13.17
CA PHE A 113 0.55 -18.16 -13.73
C PHE A 113 1.73 -19.08 -14.08
N ASP A 114 1.79 -20.26 -13.44
CA ASP A 114 2.88 -21.21 -13.66
C ASP A 114 2.64 -22.02 -14.95
N VAL A 115 3.14 -21.48 -16.07
CA VAL A 115 3.09 -22.13 -17.39
C VAL A 115 3.76 -23.50 -17.38
N ARG A 116 4.85 -23.70 -16.62
CA ARG A 116 5.56 -24.99 -16.58
C ARG A 116 4.72 -26.04 -15.88
N LYS A 117 4.01 -25.67 -14.81
CA LYS A 117 3.04 -26.57 -14.18
C LYS A 117 1.90 -26.87 -15.14
N ALA A 118 1.33 -25.86 -15.80
CA ALA A 118 0.22 -26.03 -16.72
C ALA A 118 0.56 -26.95 -17.92
N VAL A 119 1.75 -26.82 -18.51
CA VAL A 119 2.22 -27.71 -19.60
C VAL A 119 2.45 -29.15 -19.13
N ARG A 120 2.74 -29.36 -17.84
CA ARG A 120 2.89 -30.71 -17.27
C ARG A 120 1.56 -31.38 -16.97
N THR A 121 0.53 -30.59 -16.64
CA THR A 121 -0.79 -31.10 -16.25
C THR A 121 -1.81 -31.13 -17.40
N GLY A 122 -1.65 -30.25 -18.38
CA GLY A 122 -2.54 -30.13 -19.53
C GLY A 122 -1.83 -30.45 -20.84
N ASP A 123 -2.41 -31.34 -21.64
CA ASP A 123 -1.88 -31.69 -22.96
C ASP A 123 -2.34 -30.75 -24.07
N ALA A 124 -3.44 -30.01 -23.88
CA ALA A 124 -4.01 -29.12 -24.89
C ALA A 124 -3.56 -27.66 -24.70
N PRO A 125 -2.90 -27.02 -25.68
CA PRO A 125 -2.38 -25.66 -25.54
C PRO A 125 -3.50 -24.62 -25.40
N GLN A 126 -4.68 -24.87 -25.97
CA GLN A 126 -5.84 -24.01 -25.83
C GLN A 126 -6.36 -23.97 -24.39
N GLN A 127 -6.33 -25.11 -23.69
CA GLN A 127 -6.74 -25.17 -22.28
C GLN A 127 -5.78 -24.36 -21.41
N ILE A 128 -4.47 -24.54 -21.63
CA ILE A 128 -3.43 -23.79 -20.89
C ILE A 128 -3.59 -22.28 -21.08
N MET A 129 -3.86 -21.85 -22.31
CA MET A 129 -4.10 -20.44 -22.61
C MET A 129 -5.40 -19.92 -21.98
N ASN A 130 -6.47 -20.71 -21.99
CA ASN A 130 -7.72 -20.36 -21.32
C ASN A 130 -7.51 -20.19 -19.81
N ASP A 131 -6.83 -21.15 -19.18
CA ASP A 131 -6.52 -21.11 -17.75
C ASP A 131 -5.65 -19.90 -17.39
N TRP A 132 -4.67 -19.56 -18.24
CA TRP A 132 -3.83 -18.38 -18.05
C TRP A 132 -4.63 -17.08 -18.17
N PHE A 133 -5.46 -16.94 -19.21
CA PHE A 133 -6.31 -15.73 -19.36
C PHE A 133 -7.32 -15.62 -18.21
N ALA A 134 -7.96 -16.71 -17.80
CA ALA A 134 -8.89 -16.75 -16.66
C ALA A 134 -8.19 -16.37 -15.35
N PHE A 135 -6.95 -16.84 -15.15
CA PHE A 135 -6.11 -16.45 -14.02
C PHE A 135 -5.85 -14.93 -13.98
N GLU A 136 -5.71 -14.30 -15.14
CA GLU A 136 -5.54 -12.84 -15.28
C GLU A 136 -6.88 -12.08 -15.33
N GLY A 137 -8.03 -12.75 -15.12
CA GLY A 137 -9.36 -12.15 -15.17
C GLY A 137 -9.81 -11.71 -16.56
N ARG A 138 -9.25 -12.31 -17.63
CA ARG A 138 -9.56 -12.01 -19.03
C ARG A 138 -10.14 -13.23 -19.74
N GLU A 139 -10.87 -12.99 -20.83
CA GLU A 139 -11.36 -14.06 -21.71
C GLU A 139 -10.33 -14.38 -22.80
N TYR A 140 -10.10 -15.67 -23.03
CA TYR A 140 -9.23 -16.13 -24.11
C TYR A 140 -9.97 -16.04 -25.47
N PRO A 141 -9.42 -15.32 -26.47
CA PRO A 141 -10.06 -15.19 -27.78
C PRO A 141 -10.13 -16.53 -28.54
N SER A 142 -11.34 -16.93 -28.96
CA SER A 142 -11.61 -18.20 -29.64
C SER A 142 -10.91 -18.36 -31.01
N ASP A 143 -10.62 -17.27 -31.72
CA ASP A 143 -10.09 -17.31 -33.09
C ASP A 143 -8.57 -17.44 -33.20
N TYR A 144 -7.83 -17.41 -32.09
CA TYR A 144 -6.37 -17.31 -32.11
C TYR A 144 -5.64 -18.63 -31.83
N GLY A 145 -6.33 -19.66 -31.34
CA GLY A 145 -5.70 -20.88 -30.82
C GLY A 145 -5.12 -21.85 -31.86
N VAL A 146 -5.40 -21.67 -33.15
CA VAL A 146 -5.03 -22.67 -34.17
C VAL A 146 -3.71 -22.32 -34.87
N ALA A 147 -3.34 -21.03 -34.97
CA ALA A 147 -2.15 -20.61 -35.70
C ALA A 147 -0.84 -20.78 -34.91
N PHE A 148 -0.86 -20.56 -33.58
CA PHE A 148 0.36 -20.54 -32.76
C PHE A 148 0.90 -21.92 -32.37
N PHE A 149 0.07 -22.97 -32.42
CA PHE A 149 0.41 -24.29 -31.85
C PHE A 149 0.46 -25.40 -32.90
N GLN A 150 0.72 -25.05 -34.17
CA GLN A 150 0.98 -26.02 -35.22
C GLN A 150 2.22 -26.85 -34.86
N GLY A 151 2.09 -28.18 -34.79
CA GLY A 151 3.18 -29.08 -34.39
C GLY A 151 3.34 -29.28 -32.88
N TRP A 152 2.38 -28.85 -32.05
CA TRP A 152 2.41 -28.99 -30.58
C TRP A 152 2.76 -30.40 -30.08
N SER A 153 2.27 -31.43 -30.75
CA SER A 153 2.53 -32.84 -30.40
C SER A 153 3.99 -33.24 -30.53
N SER A 154 4.76 -32.54 -31.36
CA SER A 154 6.18 -32.82 -31.62
C SER A 154 7.12 -32.00 -30.75
N PHE A 155 6.59 -31.06 -29.95
CA PHE A 155 7.40 -30.18 -29.11
C PHE A 155 7.80 -30.88 -27.80
N THR A 156 9.04 -30.66 -27.39
CA THR A 156 9.51 -30.99 -26.04
C THR A 156 8.79 -30.15 -24.99
N PRO A 157 8.77 -30.56 -23.71
CA PRO A 157 8.14 -29.79 -22.64
C PRO A 157 8.64 -28.34 -22.53
N SER A 158 9.93 -28.11 -22.78
CA SER A 158 10.53 -26.77 -22.78
C SER A 158 10.05 -25.93 -23.96
N GLU A 159 9.98 -26.50 -25.16
CA GLU A 159 9.46 -25.82 -26.36
C GLU A 159 7.97 -25.48 -26.23
N LYS A 160 7.19 -26.38 -25.62
CA LYS A 160 5.78 -26.13 -25.29
C LYS A 160 5.61 -24.90 -24.38
N VAL A 161 6.45 -24.77 -23.35
CA VAL A 161 6.42 -23.61 -22.44
C VAL A 161 6.75 -22.31 -23.16
N GLU A 162 7.79 -22.31 -24.00
CA GLU A 162 8.18 -21.11 -24.75
C GLU A 162 7.12 -20.74 -25.80
N ALA A 163 6.54 -21.72 -26.51
CA ALA A 163 5.45 -21.47 -27.46
C ALA A 163 4.21 -20.82 -26.80
N ILE A 164 3.85 -21.26 -25.58
CA ILE A 164 2.74 -20.68 -24.82
C ILE A 164 3.04 -19.23 -24.41
N ARG A 165 4.28 -18.94 -23.97
CA ARG A 165 4.72 -17.58 -23.62
C ARG A 165 4.75 -16.64 -24.83
N ASP A 166 5.24 -17.12 -25.97
CA ASP A 166 5.29 -16.34 -27.21
C ASP A 166 3.88 -16.05 -27.73
N ALA A 167 2.99 -17.04 -27.73
CA ALA A 167 1.59 -16.85 -28.08
C ALA A 167 0.91 -15.80 -27.17
N LYS A 168 1.14 -15.87 -25.86
CA LYS A 168 0.62 -14.89 -24.89
C LYS A 168 1.11 -13.48 -25.18
N LYS A 169 2.41 -13.31 -25.46
CA LYS A 169 3.03 -12.03 -25.78
C LYS A 169 2.46 -11.41 -27.07
N VAL A 170 2.23 -12.21 -28.11
CA VAL A 170 1.63 -11.74 -29.36
C VAL A 170 0.18 -11.31 -29.13
N LEU A 171 -0.59 -12.08 -28.37
CA LEU A 171 -1.98 -11.75 -28.04
C LEU A 171 -2.10 -10.47 -27.20
N ASP A 172 -1.26 -10.30 -26.18
CA ASP A 172 -1.25 -9.08 -25.37
C ASP A 172 -0.92 -7.83 -26.20
N ARG A 173 -0.07 -7.95 -27.22
CA ARG A 173 0.23 -6.85 -28.16
C ARG A 173 -0.94 -6.56 -29.09
N SER A 174 -1.57 -7.60 -29.64
CA SER A 174 -2.72 -7.47 -30.54
C SER A 174 -3.94 -6.86 -29.83
N LEU A 175 -4.23 -7.28 -28.60
CA LEU A 175 -5.36 -6.80 -27.80
C LEU A 175 -5.17 -5.37 -27.28
N LYS A 176 -3.93 -4.91 -27.06
CA LYS A 176 -3.65 -3.51 -26.68
C LYS A 176 -3.74 -2.52 -27.84
N SER A 177 -3.69 -3.00 -29.09
CA SER A 177 -3.71 -2.17 -30.29
C SER A 177 -5.11 -2.01 -30.88
N LYS A 178 -6.13 -2.63 -30.28
CA LYS A 178 -7.56 -2.45 -30.59
C LYS A 178 -8.19 -1.55 -29.53
#